data_AF-A0A3M0J279-F1
#
_entry.id   AF-A0A3M0J279-F1
#
_cell.length_a   1.000
_cell.length_b   1.000
_cell.length_c   1.000
_cell.angle_alpha   90.00
_cell.angle_beta   90.00
_cell.angle_gamma   90.00
#
_symmetry.space_group_name_H-M   'P 1'
#
loop_
_entity.id
_entity.type
_entity.pdbx_description
1 polymer ?
#
loop_
_entity_poly.entity_id
_entity_poly.type
_entity_poly.pdbx_seq_one_letter_code
_entity_poly.pdbx_strand_id
1 'polypeptide(L)'
;MPEAVRLRKRRSVLYSSAGGTAAQRGAGAAAPALLLALALALRALNCFLVQTSFVPDEYWQSLEIWVPRLAQAVLAAFADVKLYSLVQHLENSETAKFVFFCQLCSWFTWYSCTRTLTNTMETILTIFALSYYPIKGSKMGNSCKYLALVALAIVIRPTAVIPWMPLVFSHFLQEQRKADLILLNCIPVGHVHCPLKMRFLQCPPNLTGNESYVDEADVFYSNPLGWLNKEFYNDTLLPSHLILFNVLEQEISSFLVLRGYEKTATVFHTHVPQGRVGSHISIYRRKAEVNYP
;
A
#
# COMPACT_ATOMS: atom_id res chain seq x y z
N MET A 1 -32.68 26.06 -37.13
CA MET A 1 -32.28 24.64 -37.27
C MET A 1 -30.83 24.53 -36.83
N PRO A 2 -30.48 23.71 -35.82
CA PRO A 2 -29.10 23.59 -35.37
C PRO A 2 -28.32 22.60 -36.26
N GLU A 3 -27.09 22.97 -36.61
CA GLU A 3 -26.17 22.15 -37.40
C GLU A 3 -25.84 20.82 -36.72
N ALA A 4 -25.94 19.72 -37.48
CA ALA A 4 -25.52 18.41 -37.04
C ALA A 4 -23.98 18.32 -36.99
N VAL A 5 -23.42 18.27 -35.79
CA VAL A 5 -22.00 18.00 -35.54
C VAL A 5 -21.64 16.61 -36.08
N ARG A 6 -20.85 16.55 -37.16
CA ARG A 6 -20.34 15.29 -37.73
C ARG A 6 -19.32 14.65 -36.79
N LEU A 7 -19.72 13.60 -36.08
CA LEU A 7 -18.81 12.77 -35.30
C LEU A 7 -17.79 12.07 -36.22
N ARG A 8 -16.49 12.23 -35.90
CA ARG A 8 -15.37 11.61 -36.62
C ARG A 8 -15.46 10.08 -36.46
N LYS A 9 -15.72 9.38 -37.56
CA LYS A 9 -15.78 7.91 -37.62
C LYS A 9 -14.39 7.33 -37.32
N ARG A 10 -14.16 6.81 -36.11
CA ARG A 10 -12.95 6.00 -35.80
C ARG A 10 -13.02 4.74 -36.67
N ARG A 11 -12.06 4.56 -37.59
CA ARG A 11 -11.83 3.27 -38.24
C ARG A 11 -11.27 2.31 -37.20
N SER A 12 -12.10 1.45 -36.63
CA SER A 12 -11.63 0.31 -35.87
C SER A 12 -11.06 -0.72 -36.84
N VAL A 13 -9.75 -0.99 -36.74
CA VAL A 13 -9.04 -2.04 -37.47
C VAL A 13 -9.35 -3.40 -36.83
N LEU A 14 -10.64 -3.72 -36.65
CA LEU A 14 -11.10 -4.99 -36.07
C LEU A 14 -11.63 -5.98 -37.13
N TYR A 15 -11.62 -5.59 -38.41
CA TYR A 15 -12.06 -6.41 -39.55
C TYR A 15 -11.10 -6.26 -40.74
N SER A 16 -9.82 -6.59 -40.56
CA SER A 16 -8.97 -6.97 -41.70
C SER A 16 -8.50 -8.38 -41.47
N SER A 17 -9.20 -9.33 -42.08
CA SER A 17 -8.88 -10.75 -42.03
C SER A 17 -7.81 -11.10 -43.07
N ALA A 18 -6.89 -11.95 -42.62
CA ALA A 18 -6.06 -12.91 -43.36
C ALA A 18 -4.83 -12.41 -44.15
N GLY A 19 -3.67 -13.01 -43.79
CA GLY A 19 -2.55 -13.22 -44.70
C GLY A 19 -1.18 -12.85 -44.11
N GLY A 20 -0.49 -13.80 -43.46
CA GLY A 20 0.90 -13.59 -43.05
C GLY A 20 1.45 -14.56 -42.01
N THR A 21 1.38 -15.87 -42.25
CA THR A 21 2.01 -16.89 -41.40
C THR A 21 3.50 -17.05 -41.72
N ALA A 22 4.30 -17.14 -40.64
CA ALA A 22 5.58 -17.86 -40.49
C ALA A 22 6.89 -17.06 -40.29
N ALA A 23 7.02 -15.78 -40.66
CA ALA A 23 8.30 -15.05 -40.50
C ALA A 23 8.45 -14.24 -39.19
N GLN A 24 7.39 -14.09 -38.38
CA GLN A 24 7.32 -13.09 -37.31
C GLN A 24 7.54 -13.63 -35.88
N ARG A 25 7.92 -14.91 -35.72
CA ARG A 25 8.10 -15.54 -34.39
C ARG A 25 9.47 -15.26 -33.74
N GLY A 26 10.50 -14.86 -34.49
CA GLY A 26 11.85 -14.63 -33.95
C GLY A 26 12.10 -13.23 -33.37
N ALA A 27 11.48 -12.19 -33.92
CA ALA A 27 11.69 -10.79 -33.50
C ALA A 27 10.74 -10.32 -32.38
N GLY A 28 9.63 -11.03 -32.15
CA GLY A 28 8.60 -10.64 -31.18
C GLY A 28 8.98 -10.85 -29.71
N ALA A 29 9.94 -11.73 -29.41
CA ALA A 29 10.40 -11.99 -28.04
C ALA A 29 11.45 -10.97 -27.55
N ALA A 30 12.16 -10.32 -28.48
CA ALA A 30 13.25 -9.39 -28.14
C ALA A 30 12.73 -8.02 -27.62
N ALA A 31 11.62 -7.52 -28.16
CA ALA A 31 11.03 -6.25 -27.74
C ALA A 31 10.61 -6.22 -26.25
N PRO A 32 9.83 -7.19 -25.72
CA PRO A 32 9.45 -7.19 -24.31
C PRO A 32 10.64 -7.45 -23.38
N ALA A 33 11.63 -8.25 -23.80
CA ALA A 33 12.85 -8.46 -23.02
C ALA A 33 13.69 -7.17 -22.93
N LEU A 34 13.79 -6.41 -24.02
CA LEU A 34 14.49 -5.13 -24.04
C LEU A 34 13.78 -4.08 -23.18
N LEU A 35 12.44 -4.02 -23.23
CA LEU A 35 11.66 -3.12 -22.38
C LEU A 35 11.82 -3.47 -20.89
N LEU A 36 11.86 -4.76 -20.56
CA LEU A 36 12.11 -5.22 -19.20
C LEU A 36 13.54 -4.89 -18.74
N ALA A 37 14.54 -5.12 -19.58
CA ALA A 37 15.93 -4.80 -19.27
C ALA A 37 16.11 -3.29 -19.03
N LEU A 38 15.50 -2.46 -19.88
CA LEU A 38 15.49 -1.00 -19.73
C LEU A 38 14.80 -0.57 -18.43
N ALA A 39 13.62 -1.13 -18.14
CA ALA A 39 12.90 -0.84 -16.90
C ALA A 39 13.72 -1.26 -15.68
N LEU A 40 14.29 -2.47 -15.67
CA LEU A 40 15.14 -2.95 -14.58
C LEU A 40 16.37 -2.07 -14.37
N ALA A 41 17.08 -1.70 -15.44
CA ALA A 41 18.24 -0.81 -15.35
C ALA A 41 17.86 0.55 -14.76
N LEU A 42 16.74 1.13 -15.21
CA LEU A 42 16.27 2.42 -14.69
C LEU A 42 15.82 2.32 -13.23
N ARG A 43 15.09 1.26 -12.85
CA ARG A 43 14.63 1.06 -11.46
C ARG A 43 15.82 0.76 -10.53
N ALA A 44 16.83 0.05 -10.99
CA ALA A 44 18.09 -0.13 -10.26
C ALA A 44 18.81 1.20 -10.06
N LEU A 45 18.94 2.03 -11.11
CA LEU A 45 19.49 3.38 -11.00
C LEU A 45 18.73 4.23 -9.99
N ASN A 46 17.40 4.18 -9.98
CA ASN A 46 16.56 4.88 -9.01
C ASN A 46 16.82 4.42 -7.56
N CYS A 47 17.15 3.14 -7.32
CA CYS A 47 17.51 2.67 -5.98
C CYS A 47 18.78 3.36 -5.46
N PHE A 48 19.75 3.64 -6.34
CA PHE A 48 20.99 4.33 -5.98
C PHE A 48 20.82 5.84 -5.86
N LEU A 49 20.03 6.45 -6.75
CA LEU A 49 19.82 7.90 -6.75
C LEU A 49 18.92 8.39 -5.61
N VAL A 50 17.91 7.59 -5.23
CA VAL A 50 17.03 7.95 -4.11
C VAL A 50 17.76 7.67 -2.81
N GLN A 51 18.28 8.74 -2.20
CA GLN A 51 18.90 8.69 -0.88
C GLN A 51 17.86 8.34 0.18
N THR A 52 18.21 7.37 1.02
CA THR A 52 17.48 7.05 2.25
C THR A 52 18.30 7.55 3.41
N SER A 53 17.68 8.23 4.37
CA SER A 53 18.33 8.85 5.53
C SER A 53 18.89 7.85 6.56
N PHE A 54 18.96 6.56 6.21
CA PHE A 54 19.43 5.53 7.13
C PHE A 54 20.93 5.34 6.95
N VAL A 55 21.70 5.64 8.00
CA VAL A 55 23.13 5.36 8.10
C VAL A 55 23.27 4.00 8.78
N PRO A 56 23.76 2.96 8.08
CA PRO A 56 23.97 1.66 8.71
C PRO A 56 25.24 1.71 9.58
N ASP A 57 25.09 1.37 10.86
CA ASP A 57 26.21 1.31 11.80
C ASP A 57 26.99 -0.02 11.66
N GLU A 58 26.37 -1.04 11.04
CA GLU A 58 26.97 -2.33 10.70
C GLU A 58 26.71 -2.76 9.25
N TYR A 59 27.62 -3.55 8.66
CA TYR A 59 27.49 -4.06 7.29
C TYR A 59 26.20 -4.86 7.05
N TRP A 60 25.76 -5.65 8.02
CA TRP A 60 24.56 -6.49 7.91
C TRP A 60 23.26 -5.68 7.84
N GLN A 61 23.18 -4.54 8.52
CA GLN A 61 22.02 -3.64 8.49
C GLN A 61 21.81 -3.01 7.11
N SER A 62 22.88 -2.85 6.32
CA SER A 62 22.77 -2.41 4.94
C SER A 62 21.92 -3.39 4.12
N LEU A 63 22.11 -4.70 4.30
CA LEU A 63 21.40 -5.72 3.54
C LEU A 63 19.88 -5.68 3.81
N GLU A 64 19.49 -5.49 5.07
CA GLU A 64 18.08 -5.41 5.48
C GLU A 64 17.34 -4.23 4.84
N ILE A 65 18.04 -3.15 4.52
CA ILE A 65 17.48 -1.97 3.85
C ILE A 65 17.44 -2.16 2.34
N TRP A 66 18.52 -2.70 1.75
CA TRP A 66 18.66 -2.80 0.29
C TRP A 66 17.82 -3.93 -0.31
N VAL A 67 17.68 -5.06 0.38
CA VAL A 67 16.90 -6.22 -0.10
C VAL A 67 15.45 -5.85 -0.45
N PRO A 68 14.65 -5.27 0.46
CA PRO A 68 13.26 -4.97 0.16
C PRO A 68 13.11 -3.82 -0.85
N ARG A 69 14.09 -2.90 -0.95
CA ARG A 69 14.13 -1.86 -1.99
C ARG A 69 14.38 -2.43 -3.37
N LEU A 70 15.34 -3.33 -3.51
CA LEU A 70 15.64 -3.99 -4.78
C LEU A 70 14.48 -4.88 -5.22
N ALA A 71 13.89 -5.63 -4.28
CA ALA A 71 12.70 -6.43 -4.55
C ALA A 71 11.54 -5.54 -5.07
N GLN A 72 11.29 -4.39 -4.43
CA GLN A 72 10.28 -3.44 -4.88
C GLN A 72 10.60 -2.88 -6.28
N ALA A 73 11.86 -2.53 -6.55
CA ALA A 73 12.29 -2.02 -7.85
C ALA A 73 12.09 -3.05 -8.99
N VAL A 74 12.36 -4.33 -8.71
CA VAL A 74 12.11 -5.44 -9.64
C VAL A 74 10.61 -5.57 -9.90
N LEU A 75 9.78 -5.59 -8.85
CA LEU A 75 8.33 -5.64 -9.00
C LEU A 75 7.77 -4.45 -9.80
N ALA A 76 8.28 -3.24 -9.55
CA ALA A 76 7.91 -2.04 -10.29
C ALA A 76 8.28 -2.15 -11.77
N ALA A 77 9.48 -2.65 -12.11
CA ALA A 77 9.88 -2.87 -13.50
C ALA A 77 8.96 -3.87 -14.22
N PHE A 78 8.56 -4.95 -13.55
CA PHE A 78 7.57 -5.88 -14.09
C PHE A 78 6.20 -5.21 -14.29
N ALA A 79 5.78 -4.38 -13.34
CA ALA A 79 4.54 -3.62 -13.46
C ALA A 79 4.59 -2.65 -14.66
N ASP A 80 5.69 -1.95 -14.89
CA ASP A 80 5.83 -1.03 -16.03
C ASP A 80 5.66 -1.75 -17.39
N VAL A 81 6.26 -2.94 -17.54
CA VAL A 81 6.12 -3.76 -18.76
C VAL A 81 4.70 -4.29 -18.91
N LYS A 82 4.05 -4.68 -17.80
CA LYS A 82 2.65 -5.10 -17.81
C LYS A 82 1.70 -3.95 -18.15
N LEU A 83 2.00 -2.74 -17.67
CA LEU A 83 1.26 -1.54 -18.04
C LEU A 83 1.39 -1.25 -19.54
N TYR A 84 2.61 -1.33 -20.09
CA TYR A 84 2.83 -1.21 -21.54
C TYR A 84 1.99 -2.23 -22.32
N SER A 85 2.05 -3.50 -21.95
CA SER A 85 1.29 -4.58 -22.60
C SER A 85 -0.23 -4.38 -22.49
N LEU A 86 -0.71 -3.87 -21.35
CA LEU A 86 -2.12 -3.58 -21.12
C LEU A 86 -2.60 -2.45 -22.03
N VAL A 87 -1.87 -1.33 -22.08
CA VAL A 87 -2.23 -0.19 -22.94
C VAL A 87 -2.13 -0.55 -24.42
N GLN A 88 -1.14 -1.37 -24.79
CA GLN A 88 -1.01 -1.87 -26.17
C GLN A 88 -2.22 -2.72 -26.58
N HIS A 89 -2.75 -3.54 -25.67
CA HIS A 89 -3.95 -4.34 -25.92
C HIS A 89 -5.23 -3.50 -25.97
N LEU A 90 -5.32 -2.46 -25.14
CA LEU A 90 -6.52 -1.62 -25.04
C LEU A 90 -6.64 -0.60 -26.17
N GLU A 91 -5.52 -0.05 -26.61
CA GLU A 91 -5.47 1.06 -27.56
C GLU A 91 -4.54 0.70 -28.73
N ASN A 92 -3.35 1.32 -28.80
CA ASN A 92 -2.41 1.20 -29.90
C ASN A 92 -0.97 1.17 -29.38
N SER A 93 -0.04 0.68 -30.22
CA SER A 93 1.39 0.63 -29.91
C SER A 93 2.01 2.01 -29.61
N GLU A 94 1.62 3.04 -30.35
CA GLU A 94 2.15 4.40 -30.15
C GLU A 94 1.72 5.00 -28.81
N THR A 95 0.45 4.83 -28.44
CA THR A 95 -0.07 5.25 -27.13
C THR A 95 0.63 4.49 -26.01
N ALA A 96 0.86 3.19 -26.17
CA ALA A 96 1.57 2.37 -25.18
C ALA A 96 3.01 2.87 -24.95
N LYS A 97 3.74 3.23 -26.02
CA LYS A 97 5.08 3.81 -25.91
C LYS A 97 5.07 5.14 -25.15
N PHE A 98 4.12 6.02 -25.44
CA PHE A 98 3.98 7.30 -24.74
C PHE A 98 3.65 7.11 -23.26
N VAL A 99 2.69 6.22 -22.93
CA VAL A 99 2.35 5.93 -21.52
C VAL A 99 3.54 5.35 -20.78
N PHE A 100 4.28 4.42 -21.39
CA PHE A 100 5.48 3.85 -20.81
C PHE A 100 6.57 4.91 -20.59
N PHE A 101 6.80 5.79 -21.57
CA PHE A 101 7.72 6.92 -21.42
C PHE A 101 7.31 7.85 -20.28
N CYS A 102 6.05 8.28 -20.22
CA CYS A 102 5.55 9.12 -19.14
C CYS A 102 5.68 8.45 -17.76
N GLN A 103 5.43 7.14 -17.68
CA GLN A 103 5.57 6.36 -16.46
C GLN A 103 7.03 6.26 -16.00
N LEU A 104 7.96 6.08 -16.94
CA LEU A 104 9.39 6.03 -16.65
C LEU A 104 9.98 7.40 -16.32
N CYS A 105 9.45 8.50 -16.86
CA CYS A 105 9.96 9.86 -16.63
C CYS A 105 9.24 10.64 -15.52
N SER A 106 8.18 10.08 -14.94
CA SER A 106 7.47 10.70 -13.83
C SER A 106 8.36 10.80 -12.59
N TRP A 107 8.62 12.04 -12.14
CA TRP A 107 9.37 12.32 -10.92
C TRP A 107 8.79 11.60 -9.69
N PHE A 108 7.45 11.61 -9.58
CA PHE A 108 6.76 10.92 -8.48
C PHE A 108 7.01 9.40 -8.53
N THR A 109 6.95 8.81 -9.72
CA THR A 109 7.23 7.38 -9.89
C THR A 109 8.68 7.08 -9.58
N TRP A 110 9.64 7.89 -10.03
CA TRP A 110 11.05 7.76 -9.67
C TRP A 110 11.28 7.72 -8.16
N TYR A 111 10.67 8.66 -7.44
CA TYR A 111 10.80 8.76 -5.99
C TYR A 111 10.13 7.59 -5.24
N SER A 112 8.95 7.15 -5.67
CA SER A 112 8.11 6.20 -4.92
C SER A 112 8.34 4.72 -5.28
N CYS A 113 8.73 4.41 -6.51
CA CYS A 113 8.75 3.04 -7.03
C CYS A 113 9.80 2.12 -6.38
N THR A 114 10.88 2.68 -5.84
CA THR A 114 11.97 1.93 -5.19
C THR A 114 11.84 1.90 -3.67
N ARG A 115 10.78 2.52 -3.14
CA ARG A 115 10.47 2.56 -1.72
C ARG A 115 9.37 1.57 -1.39
N THR A 116 9.46 0.95 -0.23
CA THR A 116 8.50 -0.01 0.31
C THR A 116 7.23 0.67 0.85
N LEU A 117 6.67 1.60 0.07
CA LEU A 117 5.43 2.29 0.41
C LEU A 117 4.24 1.43 0.01
N THR A 118 3.23 1.37 0.86
CA THR A 118 1.96 0.66 0.58
C THR A 118 1.26 1.20 -0.66
N ASN A 119 1.38 2.51 -0.94
CA ASN A 119 0.85 3.14 -2.15
C ASN A 119 1.49 2.57 -3.44
N THR A 120 2.80 2.31 -3.41
CA THR A 120 3.54 1.73 -4.54
C THR A 120 3.09 0.29 -4.77
N MET A 121 2.92 -0.48 -3.69
CA MET A 121 2.45 -1.86 -3.76
C MET A 121 1.01 -1.95 -4.27
N GLU A 122 0.11 -1.08 -3.82
CA GLU A 122 -1.26 -0.97 -4.34
C GLU A 122 -1.25 -0.71 -5.85
N THR A 123 -0.39 0.20 -6.33
CA THR A 123 -0.26 0.52 -7.76
C THR A 123 0.24 -0.70 -8.55
N ILE A 124 1.30 -1.37 -8.07
CA ILE A 124 1.86 -2.57 -8.71
C ILE A 124 0.81 -3.69 -8.81
N LEU A 125 0.14 -3.99 -7.70
CA LEU A 125 -0.90 -5.03 -7.64
C LEU A 125 -2.09 -4.67 -8.51
N THR A 126 -2.46 -3.39 -8.59
CA THR A 126 -3.54 -2.92 -9.47
C THR A 126 -3.17 -3.12 -10.93
N ILE A 127 -1.93 -2.81 -11.35
CA ILE A 127 -1.48 -3.04 -12.72
C ILE A 127 -1.48 -4.55 -13.05
N PHE A 128 -1.00 -5.40 -12.13
CA PHE A 128 -1.04 -6.84 -12.32
C PHE A 128 -2.48 -7.38 -12.40
N ALA A 129 -3.36 -6.94 -11.50
CA ALA A 129 -4.76 -7.34 -11.52
C ALA A 129 -5.45 -6.90 -12.81
N LEU A 130 -5.22 -5.67 -13.28
CA LEU A 130 -5.74 -5.18 -14.57
C LEU A 130 -5.21 -5.99 -15.76
N SER A 131 -3.97 -6.47 -15.71
CA SER A 131 -3.41 -7.32 -16.77
C SER A 131 -4.10 -8.68 -16.90
N TYR A 132 -4.80 -9.14 -15.85
CA TYR A 132 -5.59 -10.37 -15.84
C TYR A 132 -7.11 -10.12 -15.86
N TYR A 133 -7.54 -8.86 -15.79
CA TYR A 133 -8.95 -8.50 -15.73
C TYR A 133 -9.63 -8.75 -17.09
N PRO A 134 -10.81 -9.39 -17.13
CA PRO A 134 -11.51 -9.71 -18.38
C PRO A 134 -12.18 -8.45 -18.96
N ILE A 135 -11.43 -7.72 -19.78
CA ILE A 135 -11.95 -6.55 -20.50
C ILE A 135 -12.88 -7.05 -21.64
N LYS A 136 -14.05 -6.39 -21.80
CA LYS A 136 -15.09 -6.77 -22.77
C LYS A 136 -14.47 -6.96 -24.17
N GLY A 137 -14.54 -8.20 -24.68
CA GLY A 137 -14.00 -8.56 -26.01
C GLY A 137 -12.89 -9.61 -26.01
N SER A 138 -12.39 -10.04 -24.86
CA SER A 138 -11.37 -11.12 -24.74
C SER A 138 -11.94 -12.38 -24.08
N LYS A 139 -11.58 -13.57 -24.57
CA LYS A 139 -12.02 -14.85 -24.01
C LYS A 139 -11.34 -15.10 -22.66
N MET A 140 -12.15 -15.13 -21.60
CA MET A 140 -11.95 -15.82 -20.33
C MET A 140 -10.52 -15.77 -19.75
N GLY A 141 -10.13 -14.61 -19.22
CA GLY A 141 -9.03 -14.55 -18.25
C GLY A 141 -9.38 -15.38 -17.01
N ASN A 142 -8.40 -16.05 -16.40
CA ASN A 142 -8.61 -16.82 -15.18
C ASN A 142 -9.02 -15.88 -14.04
N SER A 143 -10.32 -15.83 -13.73
CA SER A 143 -10.94 -14.90 -12.77
C SER A 143 -10.30 -14.96 -11.39
N CYS A 144 -9.82 -16.14 -10.98
CA CYS A 144 -9.19 -16.34 -9.70
C CYS A 144 -7.89 -15.52 -9.53
N LYS A 145 -7.11 -15.32 -10.60
CA LYS A 145 -5.81 -14.63 -10.51
C LYS A 145 -5.97 -13.14 -10.21
N TYR A 146 -6.85 -12.46 -10.94
CA TYR A 146 -7.06 -11.03 -10.72
C TYR A 146 -7.77 -10.79 -9.38
N LEU A 147 -8.73 -11.64 -9.00
CA LEU A 147 -9.41 -11.54 -7.70
C LEU A 147 -8.46 -11.71 -6.53
N ALA A 148 -7.54 -12.68 -6.58
CA ALA A 148 -6.52 -12.87 -5.56
C ALA A 148 -5.60 -11.65 -5.42
N LEU A 149 -5.21 -11.04 -6.55
CA LEU A 149 -4.39 -9.82 -6.56
C LEU A 149 -5.15 -8.61 -6.00
N VAL A 150 -6.45 -8.48 -6.29
CA VAL A 150 -7.31 -7.42 -5.73
C VAL A 150 -7.50 -7.61 -4.23
N ALA A 151 -7.75 -8.84 -3.78
CA ALA A 151 -7.85 -9.14 -2.35
C ALA A 151 -6.55 -8.79 -1.62
N LEU A 152 -5.40 -9.17 -2.18
CA LEU A 152 -4.08 -8.79 -1.64
C LEU A 152 -3.89 -7.27 -1.60
N ALA A 153 -4.31 -6.54 -2.64
CA ALA A 153 -4.23 -5.08 -2.66
C ALA A 153 -5.08 -4.44 -1.55
N ILE A 154 -6.29 -4.97 -1.29
CA ILE A 154 -7.18 -4.50 -0.22
C ILE A 154 -6.59 -4.79 1.17
N VAL A 155 -5.99 -5.96 1.37
CA VAL A 155 -5.32 -6.33 2.64
C VAL A 155 -4.14 -5.40 2.93
N ILE A 156 -3.30 -5.13 1.92
CA ILE A 156 -2.15 -4.23 2.06
C ILE A 156 -2.61 -2.77 2.20
N ARG A 157 -3.69 -2.39 1.51
CA ARG A 157 -4.22 -1.03 1.54
C ARG A 157 -5.74 -1.03 1.33
N PRO A 158 -6.55 -0.81 2.39
CA PRO A 158 -8.01 -0.81 2.28
C PRO A 158 -8.59 0.22 1.30
N THR A 159 -7.85 1.28 0.96
CA THR A 159 -8.27 2.28 -0.05
C THR A 159 -8.40 1.68 -1.45
N ALA A 160 -7.76 0.55 -1.74
CA ALA A 160 -7.86 -0.15 -3.02
C ALA A 160 -9.30 -0.60 -3.34
N VAL A 161 -10.17 -0.67 -2.33
CA VAL A 161 -11.61 -0.93 -2.52
C VAL A 161 -12.25 0.13 -3.42
N ILE A 162 -11.82 1.40 -3.33
CA ILE A 162 -12.43 2.51 -4.08
C ILE A 162 -12.33 2.30 -5.60
N PRO A 163 -11.14 2.11 -6.20
CA PRO A 163 -11.04 1.88 -7.65
C PRO A 163 -11.59 0.52 -8.06
N TRP A 164 -11.51 -0.52 -7.22
CA TRP A 164 -11.90 -1.88 -7.62
C TRP A 164 -13.38 -2.18 -7.46
N MET A 165 -14.09 -1.51 -6.55
CA MET A 165 -15.51 -1.78 -6.29
C MET A 165 -16.37 -1.71 -7.58
N PRO A 166 -16.27 -0.68 -8.43
CA PRO A 166 -17.06 -0.62 -9.67
C PRO A 166 -16.71 -1.73 -10.67
N LEU A 167 -15.43 -2.09 -10.80
CA LEU A 167 -14.98 -3.13 -11.74
C LEU A 167 -15.39 -4.52 -11.28
N VAL A 168 -15.19 -4.84 -10.00
CA VAL A 168 -15.59 -6.12 -9.42
C VAL A 168 -17.11 -6.25 -9.44
N PHE A 169 -17.85 -5.19 -9.12
CA PHE A 169 -19.31 -5.18 -9.20
C PHE A 169 -19.81 -5.38 -10.64
N SER A 170 -19.21 -4.69 -11.61
CA SER A 170 -19.55 -4.85 -13.03
C SER A 170 -19.28 -6.26 -13.55
N HIS A 171 -18.22 -6.91 -13.09
CA HIS A 171 -17.92 -8.31 -13.41
C HIS A 171 -18.89 -9.26 -12.72
N PHE A 172 -19.21 -9.01 -11.44
CA PHE A 172 -20.21 -9.79 -10.70
C PHE A 172 -21.60 -9.74 -11.35
N LEU A 173 -22.01 -8.61 -11.91
CA LEU A 173 -23.26 -8.49 -12.66
C LEU A 173 -23.28 -9.29 -13.98
N GLN A 174 -22.12 -9.60 -14.55
CA GLN A 174 -21.98 -10.34 -15.81
C GLN A 174 -21.86 -11.86 -15.58
N GLU A 175 -21.46 -12.29 -14.39
CA GLU A 175 -21.18 -13.69 -14.07
C GLU A 175 -22.45 -14.45 -13.65
N GLN A 176 -22.68 -15.62 -14.24
CA GLN A 176 -23.88 -16.45 -13.98
C GLN A 176 -23.79 -17.20 -12.64
N ARG A 177 -22.56 -17.51 -12.16
CA ARG A 177 -22.30 -18.26 -10.92
C ARG A 177 -21.96 -17.33 -9.75
N LYS A 178 -23.00 -16.75 -9.14
CA LYS A 178 -22.92 -15.71 -8.09
C LYS A 178 -22.34 -16.18 -6.75
N ALA A 179 -22.41 -17.48 -6.44
CA ALA A 179 -22.11 -18.01 -5.10
C ALA A 179 -20.61 -18.19 -4.81
N ASP A 180 -19.82 -18.60 -5.81
CA ASP A 180 -18.39 -18.91 -5.62
C ASP A 180 -17.54 -17.66 -5.34
N LEU A 181 -17.99 -16.49 -5.81
CA LEU A 181 -17.26 -15.21 -5.65
C LEU A 181 -17.38 -14.63 -4.23
N ILE A 182 -18.53 -14.82 -3.59
CA ILE A 182 -18.86 -14.26 -2.27
C ILE A 182 -18.17 -15.06 -1.17
N LEU A 183 -18.15 -16.40 -1.30
CA LEU A 183 -17.62 -17.30 -0.27
C LEU A 183 -16.09 -17.27 -0.18
N LEU A 184 -15.38 -17.17 -1.31
CA LEU A 184 -13.92 -17.33 -1.37
C LEU A 184 -13.12 -16.03 -1.14
N ASN A 185 -13.69 -14.86 -1.45
CA ASN A 185 -12.95 -13.58 -1.41
C ASN A 185 -13.43 -12.61 -0.32
N CYS A 186 -14.74 -12.50 -0.07
CA CYS A 186 -15.26 -11.49 0.85
C CYS A 186 -15.19 -11.93 2.32
N ILE A 187 -15.48 -13.21 2.59
CA ILE A 187 -15.52 -13.74 3.96
C ILE A 187 -14.13 -13.82 4.60
N PRO A 188 -13.06 -14.31 3.93
CA PRO A 188 -11.73 -14.35 4.54
C PRO A 188 -11.17 -12.96 4.83
N VAL A 189 -11.37 -11.99 3.91
CA VAL A 189 -10.93 -10.60 4.10
C VAL A 189 -11.68 -9.94 5.26
N GLY A 190 -13.00 -10.17 5.36
CA GLY A 190 -13.80 -9.68 6.50
C GLY A 190 -13.41 -10.30 7.85
N HIS A 191 -13.04 -11.59 7.88
CA HIS A 191 -12.65 -12.28 9.11
C HIS A 191 -11.29 -11.84 9.68
N VAL A 192 -10.37 -11.36 8.83
CA VAL A 192 -9.06 -10.86 9.26
C VAL A 192 -9.18 -9.51 9.99
N HIS A 193 -10.21 -8.72 9.67
CA HIS A 193 -10.45 -7.44 10.33
C HIS A 193 -11.27 -7.62 11.62
N CYS A 194 -10.59 -7.99 12.70
CA CYS A 194 -11.18 -7.86 14.04
C CYS A 194 -11.34 -6.36 14.38
N PRO A 195 -12.55 -5.86 14.69
CA PRO A 195 -12.76 -4.46 15.05
C PRO A 195 -12.17 -4.18 16.44
N LEU A 196 -10.86 -3.90 16.48
CA LEU A 196 -10.16 -3.48 17.69
C LEU A 196 -10.19 -1.95 17.78
N LYS A 197 -10.84 -1.43 18.82
CA LYS A 197 -10.82 0.01 19.12
C LYS A 197 -9.43 0.40 19.61
N MET A 198 -8.67 1.13 18.80
CA MET A 198 -7.34 1.63 19.14
C MET A 198 -7.33 3.16 19.12
N ARG A 199 -6.65 3.79 20.09
CA ARG A 199 -6.38 5.23 20.13
C ARG A 199 -4.88 5.44 20.16
N PHE A 200 -4.39 6.26 19.25
CA PHE A 200 -2.99 6.69 19.17
C PHE A 200 -2.93 8.21 19.25
N LEU A 201 -1.78 8.74 19.68
CA LEU A 201 -1.50 10.18 19.64
C LEU A 201 -1.38 10.61 18.18
N GLN A 202 -2.16 11.62 17.79
CA GLN A 202 -2.16 12.14 16.43
C GLN A 202 -1.09 13.22 16.26
N CYS A 203 -0.59 13.36 15.04
CA CYS A 203 0.27 14.48 14.64
C CYS A 203 -0.38 15.17 13.42
N PRO A 204 -1.47 15.93 13.61
CA PRO A 204 -2.09 16.62 12.49
C PRO A 204 -1.15 17.72 11.98
N PRO A 205 -1.11 17.97 10.66
CA PRO A 205 -0.42 19.15 10.16
C PRO A 205 -1.15 20.43 10.59
N ASN A 206 -0.40 21.52 10.76
CA ASN A 206 -0.96 22.83 11.07
C ASN A 206 -1.72 23.40 9.87
N LEU A 207 -3.04 23.19 9.83
CA LEU A 207 -3.90 23.70 8.76
C LEU A 207 -4.38 25.14 9.00
N THR A 208 -4.16 25.70 10.19
CA THR A 208 -4.62 27.05 10.58
C THR A 208 -3.56 28.13 10.39
N GLY A 209 -2.32 27.75 10.03
CA GLY A 209 -1.22 28.71 9.80
C GLY A 209 -0.74 29.42 11.07
N ASN A 210 -1.12 28.94 12.25
CA ASN A 210 -0.68 29.51 13.52
C ASN A 210 0.74 29.04 13.85
N GLU A 211 1.71 29.95 13.92
CA GLU A 211 3.12 29.61 14.23
C GLU A 211 3.32 28.96 15.62
N SER A 212 2.37 29.13 16.54
CA SER A 212 2.36 28.49 17.87
C SER A 212 1.63 27.14 17.90
N TYR A 213 1.32 26.55 16.74
CA TYR A 213 0.67 25.24 16.69
C TYR A 213 1.57 24.15 17.25
N VAL A 214 1.03 23.37 18.18
CA VAL A 214 1.67 22.21 18.79
C VAL A 214 0.72 21.03 18.58
N ASP A 215 1.22 19.94 18.01
CA ASP A 215 0.40 18.76 17.73
C ASP A 215 0.06 17.97 19.01
N GLU A 216 -0.92 17.07 18.94
CA GLU A 216 -1.37 16.30 20.10
C GLU A 216 -0.23 15.48 20.74
N ALA A 217 0.66 14.90 19.92
CA ALA A 217 1.81 14.16 20.44
C ALA A 217 2.79 15.09 21.14
N ASP A 218 3.12 16.24 20.57
CA ASP A 218 3.99 17.24 21.20
C ASP A 218 3.45 17.71 22.56
N VAL A 219 2.14 17.98 22.66
CA VAL A 219 1.49 18.33 23.93
C VAL A 219 1.65 17.19 24.95
N PHE A 220 1.42 15.93 24.54
CA PHE A 220 1.61 14.77 25.41
C PHE A 220 3.05 14.66 25.91
N TYR A 221 4.06 14.73 25.03
CA TYR A 221 5.47 14.57 25.41
C TYR A 221 6.02 15.74 26.22
N SER A 222 5.34 16.89 26.27
CA SER A 222 5.73 18.00 27.16
C SER A 222 5.37 17.75 28.63
N ASN A 223 4.29 17.01 28.91
CA ASN A 223 3.89 16.61 30.27
C ASN A 223 3.01 15.35 30.21
N PRO A 224 3.60 14.14 30.10
CA PRO A 224 2.85 12.91 29.90
C PRO A 224 1.88 12.59 31.04
N LEU A 225 2.30 12.79 32.30
CA LEU A 225 1.45 12.55 33.47
C LEU A 225 0.23 13.48 33.52
N GLY A 226 0.45 14.78 33.29
CA GLY A 226 -0.64 15.75 33.27
C GLY A 226 -1.64 15.47 32.16
N TRP A 227 -1.13 15.09 30.98
CA TRP A 227 -1.96 14.71 29.85
C TRP A 227 -2.78 13.45 30.14
N LEU A 228 -2.16 12.38 30.67
CA LEU A 228 -2.85 11.12 31.00
C LEU A 228 -3.95 11.31 32.05
N ASN A 229 -3.69 12.11 33.09
CA ASN A 229 -4.69 12.38 34.13
C ASN A 229 -5.86 13.23 33.61
N LYS A 230 -5.59 14.12 32.65
CA LYS A 230 -6.63 14.94 32.02
C LYS A 230 -7.50 14.11 31.07
N GLU A 231 -6.88 13.27 30.25
CA GLU A 231 -7.58 12.42 29.28
C GLU A 231 -8.37 11.31 30.00
N PHE A 232 -7.74 10.67 31.00
CA PHE A 232 -8.31 9.56 31.76
C PHE A 232 -8.69 10.00 33.19
N TYR A 233 -9.53 11.03 33.28
CA TYR A 233 -10.03 11.53 34.56
C TYR A 233 -10.97 10.55 35.28
N ASN A 234 -11.57 9.61 34.54
CA ASN A 234 -12.52 8.61 35.06
C ASN A 234 -12.10 7.19 34.69
N ASP A 235 -12.34 6.22 35.59
CA ASP A 235 -11.90 4.83 35.42
C ASP A 235 -12.64 4.10 34.29
N THR A 236 -13.83 4.57 33.92
CA THR A 236 -14.60 4.07 32.77
C THR A 236 -13.96 4.37 31.42
N LEU A 237 -13.10 5.39 31.35
CA LEU A 237 -12.39 5.80 30.13
C LEU A 237 -11.02 5.12 29.99
N LEU A 238 -10.53 4.47 31.04
CA LEU A 238 -9.22 3.83 31.03
C LEU A 238 -9.18 2.66 30.04
N PRO A 239 -8.15 2.58 29.19
CA PRO A 239 -7.99 1.49 28.25
C PRO A 239 -7.66 0.17 28.95
N SER A 240 -7.92 -0.96 28.28
CA SER A 240 -7.54 -2.28 28.79
C SER A 240 -6.04 -2.53 28.70
N HIS A 241 -5.39 -1.95 27.67
CA HIS A 241 -3.98 -2.08 27.40
C HIS A 241 -3.37 -0.71 27.08
N LEU A 242 -2.15 -0.50 27.56
CA LEU A 242 -1.30 0.63 27.21
C LEU A 242 -0.06 0.10 26.51
N ILE A 243 0.30 0.71 25.39
CA ILE A 243 1.47 0.36 24.59
C ILE A 243 2.33 1.62 24.50
N LEU A 244 3.57 1.54 24.98
CA LEU A 244 4.46 2.69 25.07
C LEU A 244 5.92 2.29 24.92
N PHE A 245 6.75 3.23 24.47
CA PHE A 245 8.19 3.03 24.46
C PHE A 245 8.76 3.03 25.88
N ASN A 246 9.77 2.20 26.12
CA ASN A 246 10.45 2.10 27.40
C ASN A 246 10.97 3.45 27.95
N VAL A 247 11.25 4.42 27.09
CA VAL A 247 11.67 5.78 27.47
C VAL A 247 10.61 6.49 28.32
N LEU A 248 9.32 6.30 28.01
CA LEU A 248 8.22 6.94 28.75
C LEU A 248 7.92 6.29 30.11
N GLU A 249 8.44 5.09 30.34
CA GLU A 249 8.02 4.24 31.45
C GLU A 249 8.32 4.86 32.83
N GLN A 250 9.46 5.53 32.95
CA GLN A 250 9.86 6.20 34.18
C GLN A 250 8.94 7.40 34.49
N GLU A 251 8.61 8.18 33.47
CA GLU A 251 7.80 9.40 33.61
C GLU A 251 6.35 9.10 34.01
N ILE A 252 5.75 8.03 33.45
CA ILE A 252 4.34 7.69 33.71
C ILE A 252 4.16 6.62 34.79
N SER A 253 5.24 6.19 35.45
CA SER A 253 5.26 5.10 36.43
C SER A 253 4.20 5.27 37.54
N SER A 254 4.04 6.48 38.05
CA SER A 254 3.04 6.80 39.08
C SER A 254 1.60 6.57 38.60
N PHE A 255 1.30 6.91 37.35
CA PHE A 255 -0.02 6.66 36.74
C PHE A 255 -0.27 5.17 36.55
N LEU A 256 0.74 4.41 36.08
CA LEU A 256 0.62 2.97 35.87
C LEU A 256 0.32 2.23 37.17
N VAL A 257 1.04 2.57 38.26
CA VAL A 257 0.83 1.96 39.58
C VAL A 257 -0.52 2.36 40.16
N LEU A 258 -0.87 3.66 40.13
CA LEU A 258 -2.12 4.16 40.71
C LEU A 258 -3.35 3.56 40.03
N ARG A 259 -3.30 3.32 38.71
CA ARG A 259 -4.41 2.78 37.91
C ARG A 259 -4.33 1.26 37.70
N GLY A 260 -3.43 0.55 38.39
CA GLY A 260 -3.39 -0.91 38.42
C GLY A 260 -2.94 -1.58 37.11
N TYR A 261 -2.02 -0.96 36.36
CA TYR A 261 -1.45 -1.55 35.16
C TYR A 261 -0.20 -2.40 35.48
N GLU A 262 -0.13 -3.59 34.88
CA GLU A 262 1.04 -4.47 34.96
C GLU A 262 1.68 -4.68 33.60
N LYS A 263 3.01 -4.65 33.57
CA LYS A 263 3.77 -4.97 32.37
C LYS A 263 3.58 -6.45 32.04
N THR A 264 2.99 -6.73 30.88
CA THR A 264 2.71 -8.09 30.40
C THR A 264 3.77 -8.58 29.42
N ALA A 265 4.24 -7.70 28.54
CA ALA A 265 5.22 -8.08 27.52
C ALA A 265 6.11 -6.89 27.16
N THR A 266 7.28 -7.22 26.62
CA THR A 266 8.22 -6.24 26.06
C THR A 266 8.67 -6.76 24.70
N VAL A 267 8.55 -5.92 23.68
CA VAL A 267 8.92 -6.24 22.30
C VAL A 267 10.09 -5.36 21.89
N PHE A 268 11.12 -5.95 21.31
CA PHE A 268 12.24 -5.20 20.75
C PHE A 268 11.77 -4.34 19.57
N HIS A 269 12.16 -3.07 19.56
CA HIS A 269 11.80 -2.12 18.50
C HIS A 269 13.01 -1.69 17.67
N THR A 270 14.09 -1.22 18.30
CA THR A 270 15.28 -0.72 17.60
C THR A 270 16.50 -0.74 18.50
N HIS A 271 17.69 -0.87 17.89
CA HIS A 271 18.97 -0.75 18.59
C HIS A 271 19.37 0.71 18.82
N VAL A 272 18.80 1.66 18.05
CA VAL A 272 19.18 3.08 18.07
C VAL A 272 17.97 3.93 18.44
N PRO A 273 17.63 4.06 19.74
CA PRO A 273 16.55 4.93 20.18
C PRO A 273 16.93 6.41 20.01
N GLN A 274 15.97 7.25 19.59
CA GLN A 274 16.17 8.68 19.43
C GLN A 274 14.95 9.47 19.90
N GLY A 275 15.18 10.40 20.83
CA GLY A 275 14.12 11.26 21.39
C GLY A 275 12.98 10.46 21.99
N ARG A 276 11.81 10.52 21.35
CA ARG A 276 10.56 9.87 21.78
C ARG A 276 10.51 8.37 21.48
N VAL A 277 11.40 7.88 20.62
CA VAL A 277 11.42 6.49 20.17
C VAL A 277 12.40 5.70 21.04
N GLY A 278 11.87 4.70 21.74
CA GLY A 278 12.64 3.83 22.63
C GLY A 278 13.10 2.53 21.97
N SER A 279 14.08 1.86 22.58
CA SER A 279 14.62 0.61 22.05
C SER A 279 13.64 -0.56 22.15
N HIS A 280 12.70 -0.48 23.11
CA HIS A 280 11.70 -1.51 23.35
C HIS A 280 10.31 -0.90 23.51
N ILE A 281 9.30 -1.65 23.11
CA ILE A 281 7.88 -1.35 23.32
C ILE A 281 7.41 -2.18 24.51
N SER A 282 6.98 -1.49 25.57
CA SER A 282 6.37 -2.07 26.76
C SER A 282 4.86 -2.14 26.60
N ILE A 283 4.29 -3.33 26.83
CA ILE A 283 2.84 -3.58 26.82
C ILE A 283 2.38 -3.76 28.26
N TYR A 284 1.50 -2.87 28.69
CA TYR A 284 0.88 -2.84 30.01
C TYR A 284 -0.59 -3.27 29.89
N ARG A 285 -1.04 -4.13 30.80
CA ARG A 285 -2.43 -4.59 30.90
C ARG A 285 -3.00 -4.15 32.25
N ARG A 286 -4.23 -3.63 32.25
CA ARG A 286 -4.93 -3.29 33.49
C ARG A 286 -5.37 -4.55 34.22
N LYS A 287 -5.11 -4.63 35.52
CA LYS A 287 -5.78 -5.63 36.38
C LYS A 287 -7.27 -5.31 36.34
N ALA A 288 -8.09 -6.26 35.89
CA ALA A 288 -9.51 -6.18 36.16
C ALA A 288 -9.69 -6.25 37.67
N GLU A 289 -10.53 -5.39 38.25
CA GLU A 289 -11.02 -5.62 39.60
C GLU A 289 -11.65 -7.01 39.61
N VAL A 290 -11.06 -7.90 40.40
CA VAL A 290 -11.67 -9.19 40.72
C VAL A 290 -12.86 -8.83 41.62
N ASN A 291 -14.03 -8.63 41.02
CA ASN A 291 -15.29 -8.72 41.75
C ASN A 291 -15.36 -10.15 42.30
N TYR A 292 -14.98 -10.33 43.57
CA TYR A 292 -15.46 -11.49 44.31
C TYR A 292 -16.98 -11.34 44.46
N PRO A 293 -17.76 -12.39 44.16
CA PRO A 293 -19.19 -12.40 44.42
C PRO A 293 -19.51 -12.24 45.92
#